data_AF-A0A2D8HXB0-F1
#
_entry.id   AF-A0A2D8HXB0-F1
#
_cell.length_a   1.000
_cell.length_b   1.000
_cell.length_c   1.000
_cell.angle_alpha   90.00
_cell.angle_beta   90.00
_cell.angle_gamma   90.00
#
_symmetry.space_group_name_H-M   'P 1'
#
loop_
_entity.id
_entity.type
_entity.pdbx_description
1 polymer ?
#
loop_
_entity_poly.entity_id
_entity_poly.type
_entity_poly.pdbx_seq_one_letter_code
_entity_poly.pdbx_strand_id
1 'polypeptide(L)'
;AHRTPDLLKSTMEQAEQDGVPVVIAGAGGAAHLPGMLAAYTAIPVFGVPVPSKQLKGLDSLLSIVQMPKGVAVGTLAIGDAGAANAGLLAAQVIGSFDSEVRKRVHEFRKAQKEKVMANSDLELPK
;
A
#
# COMPACT_ATOMS: atom_id res chain seq x y z
N ALA A 1 8.31 -4.56 13.41
CA ALA A 1 9.40 -3.56 13.43
C ALA A 1 10.12 -3.55 14.77
N HIS A 2 9.52 -3.04 15.84
CA HIS A 2 10.26 -2.78 17.09
C HIS A 2 10.70 -4.02 17.87
N ARG A 3 10.01 -5.15 17.69
CA ARG A 3 10.24 -6.37 18.49
C ARG A 3 11.12 -7.41 17.81
N THR A 4 11.25 -7.33 16.49
CA THR A 4 12.01 -8.28 15.66
C THR A 4 12.75 -7.53 14.53
N PRO A 5 13.58 -6.52 14.86
CA PRO A 5 14.20 -5.66 13.86
C PRO A 5 15.13 -6.43 12.91
N ASP A 6 15.89 -7.41 13.42
CA ASP A 6 16.84 -8.20 12.61
C ASP A 6 16.14 -9.00 11.50
N LEU A 7 14.92 -9.50 11.77
CA LEU A 7 14.12 -10.20 10.79
C LEU A 7 13.72 -9.30 9.62
N LEU A 8 13.56 -7.99 9.84
CA LEU A 8 13.18 -7.08 8.76
C LEU A 8 14.25 -7.00 7.68
N LYS A 9 15.52 -6.90 8.10
CA LYS A 9 16.65 -6.79 7.17
C LYS A 9 16.77 -8.07 6.33
N SER A 10 16.86 -9.23 6.98
CA SER A 10 17.01 -10.51 6.26
C SER A 10 15.81 -10.80 5.36
N THR A 11 14.59 -10.42 5.76
CA THR A 11 13.40 -10.58 4.92
C THR A 11 13.49 -9.74 3.64
N MET A 12 13.98 -8.50 3.73
CA MET A 12 14.10 -7.61 2.58
C MET A 12 15.25 -8.02 1.65
N GLU A 13 16.39 -8.44 2.19
CA GLU A 13 17.49 -9.00 1.40
C GLU A 13 17.05 -10.26 0.63
N GLN A 14 16.25 -11.13 1.26
CA GLN A 14 15.66 -12.29 0.58
C GLN A 14 14.64 -11.88 -0.48
N ALA A 15 13.77 -10.91 -0.18
CA ALA A 15 12.79 -10.43 -1.15
C ALA A 15 13.43 -9.89 -2.43
N GLU A 16 14.59 -9.22 -2.34
CA GLU A 16 15.36 -8.80 -3.51
C GLU A 16 15.90 -9.98 -4.32
N GLN A 17 16.45 -11.00 -3.64
CA GLN A 17 16.94 -12.21 -4.30
C GLN A 17 15.82 -12.99 -5.00
N ASP A 18 14.62 -12.99 -4.41
CA ASP A 18 13.43 -13.65 -4.96
C ASP A 18 12.78 -12.84 -6.09
N GLY A 19 13.28 -11.63 -6.38
CA GLY A 19 12.74 -10.76 -7.43
C GLY A 19 11.35 -10.21 -7.11
N VAL A 20 11.04 -9.98 -5.83
CA VAL A 20 9.77 -9.40 -5.40
C VAL A 20 9.59 -8.00 -5.99
N PRO A 21 8.53 -7.74 -6.77
CA PRO A 21 8.40 -6.48 -7.52
C PRO A 21 7.91 -5.30 -6.67
N VAL A 22 7.24 -5.56 -5.54
CA VAL A 22 6.65 -4.55 -4.66
C VAL A 22 6.34 -5.17 -3.29
N VAL A 23 6.52 -4.39 -2.22
CA VAL A 23 6.20 -4.80 -0.84
C VAL A 23 5.06 -3.96 -0.30
N ILE A 24 4.12 -4.59 0.41
CA ILE A 24 3.05 -3.90 1.15
C ILE A 24 3.26 -4.14 2.64
N ALA A 25 3.23 -3.06 3.42
CA ALA A 25 3.46 -3.10 4.86
C ALA A 25 2.38 -2.31 5.62
N GLY A 26 1.69 -2.99 6.54
CA GLY A 26 0.71 -2.37 7.44
C GLY A 26 1.25 -2.20 8.85
N ALA A 27 1.07 -1.03 9.45
CA ALA A 27 1.39 -0.79 10.86
C ALA A 27 0.52 0.34 11.47
N GLY A 28 0.32 0.29 12.79
CA GLY A 28 -0.49 1.24 13.55
C GLY A 28 0.27 1.88 14.71
N GLY A 29 -0.21 3.03 15.19
CA GLY A 29 0.44 3.83 16.23
C GLY A 29 1.73 4.48 15.72
N ALA A 30 2.83 4.29 16.43
CA ALA A 30 4.18 4.63 15.95
C ALA A 30 4.62 3.63 14.85
N ALA A 31 4.07 3.82 13.65
CA ALA A 31 4.03 2.82 12.59
C ALA A 31 5.33 2.75 11.77
N HIS A 32 6.42 2.25 12.36
CA HIS A 32 7.76 2.27 11.72
C HIS A 32 8.01 1.13 10.72
N LEU A 33 7.12 0.15 10.60
CA LEU A 33 7.39 -1.01 9.74
C LEU A 33 7.62 -0.63 8.27
N PRO A 34 6.78 0.18 7.59
CA PRO A 34 6.99 0.51 6.19
C PRO A 34 8.31 1.25 5.95
N GLY A 35 8.61 2.25 6.78
CA GLY A 35 9.86 3.01 6.67
C GLY A 35 11.11 2.16 6.92
N MET A 36 11.07 1.26 7.90
CA MET A 36 12.19 0.35 8.18
C MET A 36 12.43 -0.67 7.06
N LEU A 37 11.36 -1.19 6.45
CA LEU A 37 11.51 -2.07 5.28
C LEU A 37 12.14 -1.31 4.11
N ALA A 38 11.63 -0.12 3.80
CA ALA A 38 12.16 0.74 2.72
C ALA A 38 13.63 1.14 2.93
N ALA A 39 14.12 1.19 4.18
CA ALA A 39 15.52 1.45 4.47
C ALA A 39 16.47 0.27 4.15
N TYR A 40 15.93 -0.94 3.99
CA TYR A 40 16.70 -2.16 3.71
C TYR A 40 16.55 -2.70 2.29
N THR A 41 15.79 -2.03 1.41
CA THR A 41 15.57 -2.48 0.04
C THR A 41 15.40 -1.34 -0.96
N ALA A 42 15.74 -1.62 -2.22
CA ALA A 42 15.36 -0.79 -3.36
C ALA A 42 13.96 -1.12 -3.92
N ILE A 43 13.32 -2.22 -3.46
CA ILE A 43 11.96 -2.59 -3.87
C ILE A 43 10.98 -1.49 -3.43
N PRO A 44 10.03 -1.06 -4.29
CA PRO A 44 8.99 -0.13 -3.88
C PRO A 44 8.20 -0.65 -2.68
N VAL A 45 8.13 0.15 -1.61
CA VAL A 45 7.36 -0.17 -0.41
C VAL A 45 6.10 0.69 -0.32
N PHE A 46 4.96 0.03 -0.19
CA PHE A 46 3.67 0.65 0.04
C PHE A 46 3.23 0.51 1.49
N GLY A 47 3.05 1.65 2.16
CA GLY A 47 2.66 1.73 3.55
C GLY A 47 1.15 1.88 3.72
N VAL A 48 0.54 1.03 4.55
CA VAL A 48 -0.87 1.10 4.93
C VAL A 48 -0.99 1.49 6.40
N PRO A 49 -1.43 2.73 6.71
CA PRO A 49 -1.69 3.14 8.08
C PRO A 49 -2.86 2.36 8.69
N VAL A 50 -2.59 1.58 9.74
CA VAL A 50 -3.61 0.84 10.47
C VAL A 50 -4.29 1.77 11.49
N PRO A 51 -5.63 1.79 11.59
CA PRO A 51 -6.32 2.67 12.53
C PRO A 51 -5.88 2.42 13.98
N SER A 52 -5.41 3.46 14.66
CA SER A 52 -5.15 3.42 16.10
C SER A 52 -6.43 3.73 16.90
N LYS A 53 -6.50 3.24 18.14
CA LYS A 53 -7.72 3.37 18.96
C LYS A 53 -8.04 4.84 19.28
N GLN A 54 -7.03 5.62 19.67
CA GLN A 54 -7.17 6.99 20.16
C GLN A 54 -7.15 8.02 19.03
N LEU A 55 -6.18 7.93 18.11
CA LEU A 55 -5.95 8.95 17.07
C LEU A 55 -6.51 8.54 15.70
N LYS A 56 -7.28 7.44 15.65
CA LYS A 56 -7.98 6.96 14.46
C LYS A 56 -7.06 6.79 13.24
N GLY A 57 -5.78 6.49 13.49
CA GLY A 57 -4.77 6.28 12.46
C GLY A 57 -4.04 7.54 12.00
N LEU A 58 -4.30 8.74 12.56
CA LEU A 58 -3.51 9.94 12.23
C LEU A 58 -2.04 9.79 12.64
N ASP A 59 -1.79 9.23 13.82
CA ASP A 59 -0.46 8.83 14.29
C ASP A 59 0.24 7.88 13.33
N SER A 60 -0.52 6.89 12.85
CA SER A 60 -0.05 5.85 11.94
C SER A 60 0.28 6.44 10.57
N LEU A 61 -0.60 7.32 10.07
CA LEU A 61 -0.44 8.02 8.80
C LEU A 61 0.83 8.88 8.82
N LEU A 62 0.97 9.75 9.81
CA LEU A 62 2.13 10.64 9.91
C LEU A 62 3.43 9.87 10.15
N SER A 63 3.39 8.77 10.90
CA SER A 63 4.57 7.90 11.10
C SER A 63 5.04 7.19 9.83
N ILE A 64 4.17 7.04 8.83
CA ILE A 64 4.48 6.34 7.57
C ILE A 64 4.78 7.34 6.45
N VAL A 65 3.97 8.39 6.28
CA VAL A 65 4.04 9.27 5.10
C VAL A 65 5.17 10.30 5.18
N GLN A 66 5.56 10.73 6.38
CA GLN A 66 6.54 11.79 6.59
C GLN A 66 7.99 11.29 6.54
N MET A 67 8.30 10.38 5.61
CA MET A 67 9.66 9.91 5.42
C MET A 67 10.57 11.05 4.95
N PRO A 68 11.81 11.14 5.44
CA PRO A 68 12.76 12.13 4.96
C PRO A 68 13.17 11.84 3.51
N LYS A 69 13.64 12.88 2.80
CA LYS A 69 14.17 12.75 1.44
C LYS A 69 15.30 11.72 1.42
N GLY A 70 15.18 10.72 0.54
CA GLY A 70 16.18 9.68 0.30
C GLY A 70 15.68 8.26 0.55
N VAL A 71 14.63 8.07 1.37
CA VAL A 71 14.01 6.77 1.61
C VAL A 71 12.50 6.93 1.46
N ALA A 72 11.95 6.46 0.34
CA ALA A 72 10.55 6.71 -0.02
C ALA A 72 9.63 5.58 0.44
N VAL A 73 8.41 5.95 0.87
CA VAL A 73 7.30 5.00 1.10
C VAL A 73 6.05 5.56 0.40
N GLY A 74 5.46 4.76 -0.50
CA GLY A 74 4.17 5.11 -1.09
C GLY A 74 3.06 4.87 -0.07
N THR A 75 2.49 5.92 0.50
CA THR A 75 1.51 5.78 1.60
C THR A 75 0.07 5.82 1.08
N LEU A 76 -0.75 4.88 1.54
CA LEU A 76 -2.17 4.77 1.17
C LEU A 76 -3.08 5.31 2.28
N ALA A 77 -4.39 5.31 2.01
CA ALA A 77 -5.40 5.71 2.99
C ALA A 77 -5.31 4.89 4.30
N ILE A 78 -5.89 5.41 5.38
CA ILE A 78 -5.99 4.68 6.66
C ILE A 78 -6.98 3.50 6.52
N GLY A 79 -6.62 2.34 7.06
CA GLY A 79 -7.51 1.18 7.21
C GLY A 79 -7.78 0.41 5.92
N ASP A 80 -8.96 -0.22 5.85
CA ASP A 80 -9.31 -1.22 4.83
C ASP A 80 -9.27 -0.65 3.40
N ALA A 81 -9.70 0.61 3.21
CA ALA A 81 -9.58 1.29 1.93
C ALA A 81 -8.12 1.41 1.48
N GLY A 82 -7.20 1.67 2.43
CA GLY A 82 -5.77 1.69 2.18
C GLY A 82 -5.21 0.33 1.82
N ALA A 83 -5.61 -0.71 2.54
CA ALA A 83 -5.18 -2.08 2.28
C ALA A 83 -5.63 -2.55 0.88
N ALA A 84 -6.89 -2.31 0.52
CA ALA A 84 -7.43 -2.63 -0.80
C ALA A 84 -6.68 -1.86 -1.91
N ASN A 85 -6.44 -0.56 -1.70
CA ASN A 85 -5.72 0.26 -2.66
C ASN A 85 -4.22 -0.09 -2.76
N ALA A 86 -3.59 -0.55 -1.68
CA ALA A 86 -2.20 -1.02 -1.73
C ALA A 86 -2.06 -2.25 -2.62
N GLY A 87 -3.00 -3.21 -2.51
CA GLY A 87 -3.07 -4.36 -3.41
C GLY A 87 -3.32 -3.95 -4.87
N LEU A 88 -4.25 -3.02 -5.09
CA LEU A 88 -4.54 -2.50 -6.44
C LEU A 88 -3.35 -1.73 -7.04
N LEU A 89 -2.64 -0.93 -6.24
CA LEU A 89 -1.47 -0.19 -6.70
C LEU A 89 -0.30 -1.12 -6.98
N ALA A 90 -0.10 -2.16 -6.15
CA ALA A 90 0.87 -3.23 -6.42
C ALA A 90 0.58 -3.93 -7.75
N ALA A 91 -0.69 -4.25 -8.03
CA ALA A 91 -1.10 -4.81 -9.32
C ALA A 91 -0.84 -3.84 -10.49
N GLN A 92 -0.98 -2.52 -10.30
CA GLN A 92 -0.64 -1.51 -11.32
C GLN A 92 0.87 -1.43 -11.58
N VAL A 93 1.71 -1.52 -10.54
CA VAL A 93 3.17 -1.59 -10.67
C VAL A 93 3.55 -2.82 -11.49
N ILE A 94 3.05 -4.00 -11.11
CA ILE A 94 3.30 -5.25 -11.86
C ILE A 94 2.78 -5.13 -13.29
N GLY A 95 1.58 -4.58 -13.47
CA GLY A 95 0.96 -4.36 -14.78
C GLY A 95 1.71 -3.38 -15.70
N SER A 96 2.66 -2.60 -15.18
CA SER A 96 3.53 -1.77 -16.01
C SER A 96 4.50 -2.61 -16.84
N PHE A 97 4.76 -3.85 -16.41
CA PHE A 97 5.66 -4.81 -17.07
C PHE A 97 4.94 -6.09 -17.52
N ASP A 98 3.76 -6.38 -16.98
CA ASP A 98 2.92 -7.52 -17.33
C ASP A 98 1.59 -7.07 -17.97
N SER A 99 1.41 -7.32 -19.27
CA SER A 99 0.21 -6.93 -20.00
C SER A 99 -1.07 -7.63 -19.53
N GLU A 100 -0.97 -8.87 -19.05
CA GLU A 100 -2.12 -9.64 -18.58
C GLU A 100 -2.61 -9.11 -17.23
N VAL A 101 -1.71 -8.77 -16.31
CA VAL A 101 -2.07 -8.12 -15.05
C VAL A 101 -2.72 -6.75 -15.32
N ARG A 102 -2.16 -5.95 -16.24
CA ARG A 102 -2.75 -4.67 -16.63
C ARG A 102 -4.16 -4.81 -17.19
N LYS A 103 -4.40 -5.81 -18.03
CA LYS A 103 -5.74 -6.11 -18.55
C LYS A 103 -6.72 -6.42 -17.41
N ARG A 104 -6.34 -7.26 -16.45
CA ARG A 104 -7.18 -7.57 -15.27
C ARG A 104 -7.46 -6.36 -14.39
N VAL A 105 -6.50 -5.44 -14.25
CA VAL A 105 -6.73 -4.15 -13.55
C VAL A 105 -7.79 -3.31 -14.29
N HIS A 106 -7.75 -3.24 -15.62
CA HIS A 106 -8.78 -2.55 -16.41
C HIS A 106 -10.16 -3.19 -16.25
N GLU A 107 -10.23 -4.52 -16.31
CA GLU A 107 -11.48 -5.29 -16.11
C GLU A 107 -12.06 -5.06 -14.72
N PHE A 108 -11.23 -5.10 -13.68
CA PHE A 108 -11.64 -4.80 -12.31
C PHE A 108 -12.26 -3.40 -12.20
N ARG A 109 -11.62 -2.37 -12.77
CA ARG A 109 -12.14 -0.99 -12.74
C ARG A 109 -13.44 -0.84 -13.54
N LYS A 110 -13.56 -1.55 -14.67
CA LYS A 110 -14.79 -1.60 -15.46
C LYS A 110 -15.95 -2.19 -14.65
N ALA A 111 -15.72 -3.30 -13.96
CA ALA A 111 -16.72 -3.92 -13.09
C ALA A 111 -17.16 -3.00 -11.94
N GLN A 112 -16.23 -2.24 -11.33
CA GLN A 112 -16.60 -1.25 -10.30
C GLN A 112 -17.52 -0.15 -10.87
N LYS A 113 -17.21 0.35 -12.08
CA LYS A 113 -18.07 1.34 -12.76
C LYS A 113 -19.46 0.77 -13.03
N GLU A 114 -19.54 -0.44 -13.57
CA GLU A 114 -20.82 -1.10 -13.89
C GLU A 114 -21.66 -1.31 -12.63
N LYS A 115 -21.04 -1.72 -11.52
CA LYS A 115 -21.72 -1.87 -10.23
C LYS A 115 -22.33 -0.56 -9.72
N VAL A 116 -21.62 0.56 -9.87
CA VAL A 116 -22.14 1.89 -9.49
C VAL A 116 -23.29 2.30 -10.41
N MET A 117 -23.14 2.12 -11.73
CA MET A 117 -24.18 2.48 -12.71
C MET A 117 -25.46 1.64 -12.57
N ALA A 118 -25.36 0.40 -12.08
CA ALA A 118 -26.51 -0.47 -11.84
C ALA A 118 -27.32 -0.11 -10.58
N ASN A 119 -26.72 0.63 -9.64
CA ASN A 119 -27.38 1.13 -8.43
C ASN A 119 -27.89 2.56 -8.71
N SER A 120 -28.99 2.66 -9.44
CA SER A 120 -29.55 3.92 -9.94
C SER A 120 -30.32 4.71 -8.86
N ASP A 121 -29.63 5.70 -8.28
CA ASP A 121 -30.13 7.04 -7.88
C ASP A 121 -28.97 8.06 -8.05
N LEU A 122 -28.27 7.98 -9.19
CA LEU A 122 -27.18 8.89 -9.53
C LEU A 122 -27.73 10.13 -10.23
N GLU A 123 -28.56 10.91 -9.54
CA GLU A 123 -28.87 12.27 -9.97
C GLU A 123 -27.81 13.23 -9.42
N LEU A 124 -27.18 14.02 -10.30
CA LEU A 124 -26.41 15.17 -9.86
C LEU A 124 -27.41 16.19 -9.28
N PRO A 125 -27.17 16.75 -8.08
CA PRO A 125 -28.01 17.82 -7.56
C PRO A 125 -28.05 18.96 -8.60
N LYS A 126 -29.26 19.35 -8.99
CA LYS A 126 -29.50 20.50 -9.89
C LYS A 126 -29.12 21.81 -9.23
#